data_AF-A0AA88AK12-F1
#
_entry.id   AF-A0AA88AK12-F1
#
_cell.length_a   1.000
_cell.length_b   1.000
_cell.length_c   1.000
_cell.angle_alpha   90.00
_cell.angle_beta   90.00
_cell.angle_gamma   90.00
#
_symmetry.space_group_name_H-M   'P 1'
#
loop_
_entity.id
_entity.type
_entity.pdbx_description
1 polymer ?
#
loop_
_entity_poly.entity_id
_entity_poly.type
_entity_poly.pdbx_seq_one_letter_code
_entity_poly.pdbx_strand_id
1 'polypeptide(L)'
;MKLLMSAPFLTPSALAMFSNLEFFSTTVNELELCAESGDPDVQTSQMMESVFMNSGDNPYKLMKNSIKILEKHKRTFHHIENKTMPKHIDCFGWSTWDAFYTDVTAQGIEEGLKSFSKGGYSPRFLIIDDGWLNTVFSQVSKSGGKLQVQGLFLGHVLYVVYAWHALLGYWGGVLPTSPVMQKYNPELVYPVQSPGNLSHILCTTLERLEKQGIGLIEPSNIHEFYEYLHSCLASCGIDGVKSNHYTADFHGAARAIGGCSVYVSDETGQRNFHVIKKLVLPDGSILRARCAGRPTRDCLFVDPVTDNKSLLKIWNMNKFSGIIGVFICQRAGKWPPTAGAQYVPSPESGERVMPGSVRPLDVDSLEDAAVENWSGDCAIYLFNSGSLVTTPKEGRFEVSLRVLKFEFFTVCPIREAGQNLRFAPIGLLDMYNSGGAVQSLHCRDNVSNCVVKVEVQGCGRFGAYSSRKPKSCSVDTKDEIFSVQSKRWTTGFQSWRRMQFKSC
;
A
#
# COMPACT_ATOMS: atom_id res chain seq x y z
N MET A 1 3.60 14.57 27.80
CA MET A 1 4.18 14.54 26.43
C MET A 1 3.78 13.22 25.80
N LYS A 2 3.30 13.17 24.54
CA LYS A 2 3.10 11.90 23.83
C LYS A 2 4.32 11.67 22.92
N LEU A 3 5.15 10.68 23.23
CA LEU A 3 6.20 10.27 22.30
C LEU A 3 5.57 9.47 21.15
N LEU A 4 6.01 9.72 19.93
CA LEU A 4 5.79 8.84 18.80
C LEU A 4 7.10 8.09 18.54
N MET A 5 7.25 6.91 19.14
CA MET A 5 8.42 6.08 18.91
C MET A 5 8.24 5.25 17.64
N SER A 6 8.99 5.59 16.59
CA SER A 6 9.34 4.61 15.58
C SER A 6 10.46 3.73 16.15
N ALA A 7 10.32 2.41 16.07
CA ALA A 7 11.46 1.51 16.25
C ALA A 7 12.60 1.94 15.29
N PRO A 8 13.88 1.82 15.70
CA PRO A 8 14.99 2.14 14.81
C PRO A 8 14.92 1.25 13.56
N PHE A 9 15.12 1.84 12.39
CA PHE A 9 15.25 1.07 11.16
C PHE A 9 16.56 0.29 11.23
N LEU A 10 16.47 -1.02 11.54
CA LEU A 10 17.59 -1.94 11.52
C LEU A 10 18.26 -1.87 10.14
N THR A 11 19.50 -1.39 10.10
CA THR A 11 20.34 -1.52 8.91
C THR A 11 20.70 -2.99 8.70
N PRO A 12 21.04 -3.43 7.48
CA PRO A 12 21.51 -4.79 7.25
C PRO A 12 22.70 -5.21 8.15
N SER A 13 23.50 -4.24 8.60
CA SER A 13 24.58 -4.42 9.57
C SER A 13 24.13 -4.59 11.04
N ALA A 14 22.91 -4.17 11.41
CA ALA A 14 22.36 -4.41 12.75
C ALA A 14 21.73 -5.81 12.87
N LEU A 15 21.15 -6.30 11.76
CA LEU A 15 20.67 -7.68 11.58
C LEU A 15 21.76 -8.76 11.71
N ALA A 16 23.04 -8.37 11.83
CA ALA A 16 24.19 -9.25 11.99
C ALA A 16 24.84 -9.19 13.40
N MET A 17 24.24 -8.48 14.36
CA MET A 17 24.81 -8.32 15.72
C MET A 17 23.80 -8.44 16.87
N PHE A 18 22.49 -8.40 16.61
CA PHE A 18 21.47 -8.47 17.67
C PHE A 18 20.31 -9.39 17.27
N SER A 19 19.97 -10.34 18.15
CA SER A 19 18.74 -11.12 18.05
C SER A 19 17.51 -10.33 18.45
N ASN A 20 17.66 -9.34 19.36
CA ASN A 20 16.54 -8.52 19.81
C ASN A 20 16.97 -7.11 20.26
N LEU A 21 16.08 -6.13 20.04
CA LEU A 21 16.29 -4.73 20.43
C LEU A 21 14.94 -4.09 20.73
N GLU A 22 14.60 -3.94 22.01
CA GLU A 22 13.23 -3.71 22.49
C GLU A 22 13.15 -2.56 23.48
N PHE A 23 12.07 -1.78 23.39
CA PHE A 23 11.81 -0.65 24.29
C PHE A 23 10.65 -0.95 25.23
N PHE A 24 10.85 -0.76 26.54
CA PHE A 24 9.88 -1.05 27.59
C PHE A 24 9.46 0.22 28.32
N SER A 25 8.15 0.39 28.55
CA SER A 25 7.64 1.43 29.44
C SER A 25 7.51 0.88 30.85
N THR A 26 8.23 1.46 31.82
CA THR A 26 8.16 1.02 33.22
C THR A 26 6.88 1.53 33.91
N THR A 27 6.53 0.93 35.04
CA THR A 27 5.39 1.37 35.88
C THR A 27 5.57 2.76 36.48
N VAL A 28 6.78 3.34 36.42
CA VAL A 28 7.12 4.69 36.91
C VAL A 28 7.23 5.73 35.79
N ASN A 29 6.81 5.40 34.56
CA ASN A 29 6.89 6.22 33.34
C ASN A 29 8.32 6.44 32.79
N GLU A 30 9.25 5.55 33.10
CA GLU A 30 10.56 5.52 32.45
C GLU A 30 10.51 4.67 31.17
N LEU A 31 11.54 4.81 30.34
CA LEU A 31 11.69 4.11 29.07
C LEU A 31 13.02 3.37 29.09
N GLU A 32 12.96 2.05 29.21
CA GLU A 32 14.11 1.16 29.18
C GLU A 32 14.37 0.64 27.77
N LEU A 33 15.62 0.33 27.45
CA LEU A 33 16.05 -0.30 26.21
C LEU A 33 16.78 -1.60 26.55
N CYS A 34 16.21 -2.74 26.14
CA CYS A 34 16.92 -4.01 26.15
C CYS A 34 17.59 -4.24 24.78
N ALA A 35 18.76 -4.85 24.79
CA ALA A 35 19.49 -5.25 23.59
C ALA A 35 20.13 -6.61 23.84
N GLU A 36 19.78 -7.60 23.03
CA GLU A 36 20.25 -8.97 23.13
C GLU A 36 21.04 -9.34 21.87
N SER A 37 22.27 -9.83 22.04
CA SER A 37 23.03 -10.42 20.93
C SER A 37 22.37 -11.70 20.41
N GLY A 38 21.86 -12.53 21.33
CA GLY A 38 21.42 -13.90 21.07
C GLY A 38 22.57 -14.89 20.87
N ASP A 39 23.80 -14.40 20.91
CA ASP A 39 25.05 -15.12 20.69
C ASP A 39 25.82 -15.20 22.02
N PRO A 40 26.12 -16.40 22.55
CA PRO A 40 26.81 -16.59 23.83
C PRO A 40 28.30 -16.16 23.82
N ASP A 41 28.91 -16.04 22.64
CA ASP A 41 30.30 -15.58 22.49
C ASP A 41 30.39 -14.04 22.49
N VAL A 42 29.28 -13.34 22.25
CA VAL A 42 29.20 -11.86 22.25
C VAL A 42 29.03 -11.33 23.68
N GLN A 43 30.13 -11.26 24.43
CA GLN A 43 30.16 -10.78 25.82
C GLN A 43 30.56 -9.30 25.89
N THR A 44 29.58 -8.39 25.89
CA THR A 44 29.78 -6.93 26.01
C THR A 44 28.71 -6.27 26.89
N SER A 45 29.10 -5.17 27.55
CA SER A 45 28.19 -4.25 28.25
C SER A 45 28.11 -2.87 27.59
N GLN A 46 28.67 -2.71 26.38
CA GLN A 46 28.71 -1.45 25.63
C GLN A 46 28.07 -1.62 24.25
N MET A 47 27.19 -0.68 23.88
CA MET A 47 26.54 -0.63 22.56
C MET A 47 26.66 0.78 21.97
N MET A 48 27.30 0.88 20.81
CA MET A 48 27.57 2.15 20.14
C MET A 48 26.45 2.52 19.16
N GLU A 49 26.10 3.81 19.08
CA GLU A 49 25.08 4.35 18.16
C GLU A 49 23.70 3.68 18.24
N SER A 50 23.36 3.21 19.44
CA SER A 50 22.15 2.44 19.80
C SER A 50 20.83 3.15 19.52
N VAL A 51 20.75 4.46 19.81
CA VAL A 51 19.53 5.25 19.75
C VAL A 51 19.78 6.55 19.00
N PHE A 52 18.83 6.92 18.14
CA PHE A 52 18.75 8.25 17.53
C PHE A 52 17.50 8.96 18.06
N MET A 53 17.68 10.11 18.71
CA MET A 53 16.59 10.93 19.24
C MET A 53 16.46 12.23 18.45
N ASN A 54 15.23 12.63 18.15
CA ASN A 54 14.90 13.88 17.47
C ASN A 54 13.49 14.34 17.89
N SER A 55 13.18 15.62 17.78
CA SER A 55 11.89 16.18 18.21
C SER A 55 11.33 17.20 17.23
N GLY A 56 10.01 17.36 17.21
CA GLY A 56 9.30 18.27 16.31
C GLY A 56 7.79 18.24 16.51
N ASP A 57 7.12 19.29 16.02
CA ASP A 57 5.67 19.49 16.10
C ASP A 57 4.89 18.67 15.04
N ASN A 58 5.58 18.22 13.98
CA ASN A 58 5.01 17.50 12.86
C ASN A 58 5.69 16.12 12.72
N PRO A 59 4.99 15.00 13.03
CA PRO A 59 5.60 13.68 13.05
C PRO A 59 6.05 13.17 11.68
N TYR A 60 5.37 13.53 10.58
CA TYR A 60 5.77 13.06 9.25
C TYR A 60 6.97 13.82 8.70
N LYS A 61 7.06 15.13 8.96
CA LYS A 61 8.25 15.95 8.66
C LYS A 61 9.42 15.53 9.56
N LEU A 62 9.16 15.26 10.85
CA LEU A 62 10.15 14.74 11.80
C LEU A 62 10.75 13.41 11.31
N MET A 63 9.92 12.40 11.03
CA MET A 63 10.39 11.10 10.52
C MET A 63 11.19 11.24 9.23
N LYS A 64 10.70 12.01 8.25
CA LYS A 64 11.40 12.27 6.98
C LYS A 64 12.79 12.89 7.21
N ASN A 65 12.87 13.89 8.08
CA ASN A 65 14.12 14.58 8.37
C ASN A 65 15.09 13.71 9.18
N SER A 66 14.59 12.93 10.15
CA SER A 66 15.39 11.96 10.92
C SER A 66 16.09 10.94 10.01
N ILE A 67 15.39 10.34 9.03
CA ILE A 67 16.02 9.39 8.10
C ILE A 67 17.03 10.07 7.18
N LYS A 68 16.84 11.35 6.81
CA LYS A 68 17.84 12.14 6.06
C LYS A 68 19.08 12.53 6.88
N ILE A 69 18.94 12.67 8.20
CA ILE A 69 20.09 12.84 9.11
C ILE A 69 20.86 11.51 9.20
N LEU A 70 20.15 10.40 9.42
CA LEU A 70 20.75 9.07 9.49
C LEU A 70 21.41 8.63 8.17
N GLU A 71 20.86 8.99 7.01
CA GLU A 71 21.49 8.79 5.69
C GLU A 71 22.88 9.43 5.62
N LYS A 72 22.99 10.71 6.00
CA LYS A 72 24.26 11.47 5.99
C LYS A 72 25.27 10.97 7.02
N HIS A 73 24.77 10.49 8.15
CA HIS A 73 25.56 10.01 9.28
C HIS A 73 26.10 8.60 9.04
N LYS A 74 25.23 7.62 8.79
CA LYS A 74 25.58 6.20 8.61
C LYS A 74 26.16 5.91 7.23
N ARG A 75 25.71 6.60 6.17
CA ARG A 75 26.16 6.45 4.76
C ARG A 75 26.02 5.04 4.14
N THR A 76 25.41 4.10 4.84
CA THR A 76 25.17 2.70 4.41
C THR A 76 23.86 2.50 3.65
N PHE A 77 23.02 3.53 3.53
CA PHE A 77 21.74 3.47 2.85
C PHE A 77 21.36 4.83 2.26
N HIS A 78 20.43 4.83 1.30
CA HIS A 78 19.82 6.03 0.76
C HIS A 78 18.38 6.24 1.25
N HIS A 79 18.00 7.50 1.48
CA HIS A 79 16.62 7.89 1.75
C HIS A 79 15.72 7.57 0.53
N ILE A 80 14.45 7.25 0.74
CA ILE A 80 13.57 6.72 -0.33
C ILE A 80 13.40 7.67 -1.52
N GLU A 81 13.46 8.99 -1.30
CA GLU A 81 13.42 10.00 -2.39
C GLU A 81 14.65 9.96 -3.31
N ASN A 82 15.75 9.33 -2.87
CA ASN A 82 16.98 9.15 -3.63
C ASN A 82 17.04 7.77 -4.31
N LYS A 83 15.99 6.93 -4.17
CA LYS A 83 15.90 5.59 -4.78
C LYS A 83 15.00 5.61 -6.02
N THR A 84 15.45 4.99 -7.11
CA THR A 84 14.61 4.72 -8.27
C THR A 84 13.53 3.70 -7.91
N MET A 85 12.25 4.06 -8.07
CA MET A 85 11.16 3.09 -7.93
C MET A 85 11.07 2.18 -9.18
N PRO A 86 10.92 0.84 -9.02
CA PRO A 86 10.76 -0.07 -10.16
C PRO A 86 9.45 0.17 -10.91
N LYS A 87 9.49 0.27 -12.25
CA LYS A 87 8.33 0.68 -13.08
C LYS A 87 7.09 -0.22 -12.94
N HIS A 88 7.28 -1.51 -12.64
CA HIS A 88 6.17 -2.48 -12.52
C HIS A 88 5.22 -2.20 -11.35
N ILE A 89 5.61 -1.39 -10.34
CA ILE A 89 4.73 -1.06 -9.20
C ILE A 89 3.58 -0.13 -9.59
N ASP A 90 3.71 0.58 -10.72
CA ASP A 90 2.68 1.43 -11.33
C ASP A 90 1.79 0.64 -12.30
N CYS A 91 1.85 -0.69 -12.24
CA CYS A 91 1.00 -1.60 -12.99
C CYS A 91 0.12 -2.48 -12.08
N PHE A 92 -0.86 -3.12 -12.69
CA PHE A 92 -1.67 -4.18 -12.09
C PHE A 92 -0.93 -5.52 -12.09
N GLY A 93 -1.13 -6.35 -11.07
CA GLY A 93 -0.60 -7.71 -11.02
C GLY A 93 -1.58 -8.75 -10.47
N TRP A 94 -1.12 -9.99 -10.35
CA TRP A 94 -1.84 -11.11 -9.74
C TRP A 94 -0.93 -11.87 -8.76
N SER A 95 -1.51 -12.58 -7.79
CA SER A 95 -0.81 -13.43 -6.81
C SER A 95 -1.55 -14.76 -6.65
N THR A 96 -0.83 -15.87 -6.56
CA THR A 96 -1.43 -17.21 -6.56
C THR A 96 -1.98 -17.67 -5.22
N TRP A 97 -1.66 -17.00 -4.11
CA TRP A 97 -1.96 -17.49 -2.75
C TRP A 97 -3.45 -17.73 -2.51
N ASP A 98 -4.30 -16.70 -2.62
CA ASP A 98 -5.73 -16.84 -2.34
C ASP A 98 -6.48 -17.53 -3.51
N ALA A 99 -5.78 -17.96 -4.57
CA ALA A 99 -6.34 -18.71 -5.70
C ALA A 99 -6.10 -20.22 -5.61
N PHE A 100 -4.97 -20.65 -5.03
CA PHE A 100 -4.58 -22.07 -4.94
C PHE A 100 -4.11 -22.52 -3.55
N TYR A 101 -3.84 -21.57 -2.64
CA TYR A 101 -3.03 -21.77 -1.44
C TYR A 101 -1.80 -22.63 -1.76
N THR A 102 -1.68 -23.79 -1.14
CA THR A 102 -0.57 -24.74 -1.32
C THR A 102 -0.60 -25.58 -2.62
N ASP A 103 -1.50 -25.30 -3.57
CA ASP A 103 -1.75 -26.13 -4.78
C ASP A 103 -1.40 -25.39 -6.10
N VAL A 104 -0.32 -24.61 -6.08
CA VAL A 104 0.09 -23.77 -7.21
C VAL A 104 0.60 -24.62 -8.38
N THR A 105 -0.16 -24.65 -9.48
CA THR A 105 0.16 -25.41 -10.70
C THR A 105 0.37 -24.51 -11.93
N ALA A 106 1.15 -24.99 -12.89
CA ALA A 106 1.41 -24.27 -14.15
C ALA A 106 0.13 -24.03 -14.96
N GLN A 107 -0.74 -25.05 -15.06
CA GLN A 107 -2.04 -24.93 -15.70
C GLN A 107 -2.94 -23.91 -15.00
N GLY A 108 -3.01 -23.94 -13.66
CA GLY A 108 -3.79 -22.96 -12.89
C GLY A 108 -3.33 -21.52 -13.13
N ILE A 109 -2.01 -21.30 -13.20
CA ILE A 109 -1.44 -19.98 -13.54
C ILE A 109 -1.84 -19.55 -14.97
N GLU A 110 -1.73 -20.44 -15.96
CA GLU A 110 -2.07 -20.11 -17.35
C GLU A 110 -3.58 -19.80 -17.52
N GLU A 111 -4.45 -20.60 -16.90
CA GLU A 111 -5.90 -20.37 -16.87
C GLU A 111 -6.28 -19.08 -16.13
N GLY A 112 -5.58 -18.78 -15.04
CA GLY A 112 -5.66 -17.51 -14.32
C GLY A 112 -5.35 -16.32 -15.22
N LEU A 113 -4.18 -16.30 -15.86
CA LEU A 113 -3.77 -15.22 -16.77
C LEU A 113 -4.73 -15.08 -17.97
N LYS A 114 -5.14 -16.19 -18.61
CA LYS A 114 -6.14 -16.19 -19.69
C LYS A 114 -7.50 -15.63 -19.24
N SER A 115 -7.93 -15.90 -18.01
CA SER A 115 -9.22 -15.42 -17.48
C SER A 115 -9.22 -13.93 -17.13
N PHE A 116 -8.07 -13.33 -16.76
CA PHE A 116 -7.96 -11.87 -16.69
C PHE A 116 -8.12 -11.22 -18.07
N SER A 117 -7.43 -11.72 -19.09
CA SER A 117 -7.52 -11.19 -20.47
C SER A 117 -8.96 -11.22 -20.99
N LYS A 118 -9.70 -12.31 -20.72
CA LYS A 118 -11.14 -12.42 -21.02
C LYS A 118 -12.01 -11.38 -20.28
N GLY A 119 -11.60 -10.97 -19.08
CA GLY A 119 -12.24 -9.90 -18.29
C GLY A 119 -11.87 -8.48 -18.72
N GLY A 120 -11.00 -8.31 -19.72
CA GLY A 120 -10.55 -7.00 -20.20
C GLY A 120 -9.41 -6.38 -19.39
N TYR A 121 -8.65 -7.17 -18.63
CA TYR A 121 -7.52 -6.72 -17.83
C TYR A 121 -6.29 -7.60 -18.08
N SER A 122 -5.09 -7.04 -18.00
CA SER A 122 -3.84 -7.79 -18.16
C SER A 122 -2.93 -7.52 -16.97
N PRO A 123 -2.72 -8.50 -16.05
CA PRO A 123 -1.66 -8.45 -15.08
C PRO A 123 -0.33 -8.24 -15.79
N ARG A 124 0.43 -7.26 -15.31
CA ARG A 124 1.79 -6.93 -15.76
C ARG A 124 2.86 -7.49 -14.83
N PHE A 125 2.47 -8.05 -13.69
CA PHE A 125 3.32 -8.92 -12.88
C PHE A 125 2.52 -10.04 -12.21
N LEU A 126 3.21 -11.10 -11.79
CA LEU A 126 2.63 -12.30 -11.18
C LEU A 126 3.45 -12.72 -9.94
N ILE A 127 2.82 -12.97 -8.80
CA ILE A 127 3.41 -13.58 -7.60
C ILE A 127 3.06 -15.06 -7.52
N ILE A 128 4.04 -15.92 -7.71
CA ILE A 128 4.02 -17.37 -7.41
C ILE A 128 4.27 -17.54 -5.92
N ASP A 129 3.19 -17.44 -5.16
CA ASP A 129 3.22 -17.48 -3.70
C ASP A 129 3.43 -18.91 -3.15
N ASP A 130 3.65 -19.00 -1.83
CA ASP A 130 3.78 -20.22 -1.02
C ASP A 130 2.87 -21.37 -1.53
N GLY A 131 3.41 -22.59 -1.57
CA GLY A 131 2.81 -23.75 -2.25
C GLY A 131 3.59 -24.35 -3.43
N TRP A 132 4.62 -23.67 -3.97
CA TRP A 132 5.34 -24.11 -5.18
C TRP A 132 6.64 -24.91 -4.93
N LEU A 133 7.14 -24.98 -3.68
CA LEU A 133 8.34 -25.73 -3.27
C LEU A 133 8.01 -26.94 -2.41
N ASN A 134 8.83 -27.99 -2.56
CA ASN A 134 8.83 -29.16 -1.66
C ASN A 134 9.68 -28.89 -0.42
N THR A 135 9.24 -29.39 0.73
CA THR A 135 9.79 -29.06 2.05
C THR A 135 9.78 -30.27 3.00
N VAL A 136 10.37 -30.13 4.19
CA VAL A 136 10.22 -31.10 5.29
C VAL A 136 8.73 -31.34 5.62
N PHE A 137 7.93 -30.27 5.65
CA PHE A 137 6.49 -30.36 5.95
C PHE A 137 5.67 -31.02 4.83
N SER A 138 6.03 -30.83 3.56
CA SER A 138 5.20 -31.29 2.43
C SER A 138 5.25 -32.80 2.19
N GLN A 139 6.28 -33.50 2.67
CA GLN A 139 6.35 -34.97 2.61
C GLN A 139 5.22 -35.66 3.41
N VAL A 140 4.66 -34.97 4.40
CA VAL A 140 3.54 -35.49 5.22
C VAL A 140 2.19 -35.32 4.53
N SER A 141 2.08 -34.50 3.46
CA SER A 141 0.78 -34.04 2.96
C SER A 141 0.53 -34.07 1.45
N LYS A 142 1.54 -34.11 0.56
CA LYS A 142 1.28 -34.10 -0.91
C LYS A 142 2.19 -34.98 -1.75
N SER A 143 1.57 -35.84 -2.56
CA SER A 143 2.17 -36.55 -3.70
C SER A 143 2.00 -35.76 -5.01
N GLY A 144 2.32 -34.46 -5.00
CA GLY A 144 2.17 -33.52 -6.13
C GLY A 144 3.44 -33.35 -6.95
N GLY A 145 3.29 -33.04 -8.24
CA GLY A 145 4.41 -32.82 -9.17
C GLY A 145 5.11 -31.46 -9.02
N LYS A 146 6.37 -31.38 -9.49
CA LYS A 146 7.15 -30.13 -9.48
C LYS A 146 6.52 -29.06 -10.38
N LEU A 147 6.46 -27.81 -9.91
CA LEU A 147 6.17 -26.66 -10.77
C LEU A 147 7.36 -26.40 -11.71
N GLN A 148 7.22 -26.73 -12.99
CA GLN A 148 8.19 -26.34 -14.03
C GLN A 148 7.83 -24.95 -14.56
N VAL A 149 8.67 -23.94 -14.28
CA VAL A 149 8.40 -22.53 -14.61
C VAL A 149 8.80 -22.15 -16.06
N GLN A 150 9.56 -23.01 -16.75
CA GLN A 150 9.95 -22.76 -18.14
C GLN A 150 8.75 -22.82 -19.11
N GLY A 151 8.63 -21.82 -19.99
CA GLY A 151 7.58 -21.72 -21.01
C GLY A 151 6.23 -21.16 -20.54
N LEU A 152 6.01 -21.07 -19.23
CA LEU A 152 4.72 -20.78 -18.58
C LEU A 152 4.09 -19.41 -18.93
N PHE A 153 4.87 -18.49 -19.51
CA PHE A 153 4.47 -17.11 -19.80
C PHE A 153 4.40 -16.77 -21.30
N LEU A 154 4.57 -17.76 -22.18
CA LEU A 154 4.52 -17.56 -23.63
C LEU A 154 3.16 -17.00 -24.08
N GLY A 155 3.16 -15.77 -24.61
CA GLY A 155 1.96 -15.05 -25.05
C GLY A 155 1.35 -14.07 -24.03
N HIS A 156 1.89 -13.97 -22.81
CA HIS A 156 1.44 -13.00 -21.80
C HIS A 156 2.44 -11.85 -21.64
N VAL A 157 1.96 -10.60 -21.68
CA VAL A 157 2.80 -9.40 -21.56
C VAL A 157 2.96 -9.00 -20.09
N LEU A 158 3.70 -9.86 -19.37
CA LEU A 158 4.23 -9.63 -18.03
C LEU A 158 5.57 -8.88 -18.14
N TYR A 159 5.80 -7.90 -17.25
CA TYR A 159 7.08 -7.19 -17.13
C TYR A 159 8.02 -7.85 -16.12
N VAL A 160 7.47 -8.48 -15.08
CA VAL A 160 8.20 -9.15 -13.99
C VAL A 160 7.36 -10.32 -13.47
N VAL A 161 7.99 -11.44 -13.12
CA VAL A 161 7.38 -12.49 -12.30
C VAL A 161 8.04 -12.43 -10.91
N TYR A 162 7.37 -12.98 -9.93
CA TYR A 162 7.69 -12.89 -8.52
C TYR A 162 7.44 -14.27 -7.91
N ALA A 163 8.16 -14.66 -6.86
CA ALA A 163 7.87 -15.88 -6.12
C ALA A 163 8.27 -15.75 -4.65
N TRP A 164 7.47 -16.34 -3.78
CA TRP A 164 7.72 -16.34 -2.34
C TRP A 164 8.68 -17.46 -1.95
N HIS A 165 9.72 -17.14 -1.18
CA HIS A 165 10.54 -18.12 -0.46
C HIS A 165 10.91 -17.55 0.93
N ALA A 166 11.18 -18.40 1.91
CA ALA A 166 11.69 -17.94 3.21
C ALA A 166 13.22 -17.78 3.14
N LEU A 167 13.83 -17.07 4.09
CA LEU A 167 15.28 -16.89 4.11
C LEU A 167 16.01 -18.25 4.07
N LEU A 168 15.62 -19.20 4.93
CA LEU A 168 16.16 -20.56 4.95
C LEU A 168 15.60 -21.47 3.83
N GLY A 169 15.28 -20.90 2.66
CA GLY A 169 14.56 -21.57 1.56
C GLY A 169 13.04 -21.63 1.79
N TYR A 170 12.60 -22.25 2.89
CA TYR A 170 11.18 -22.31 3.26
C TYR A 170 10.99 -22.22 4.78
N TRP A 171 9.73 -22.14 5.25
CA TRP A 171 9.40 -22.08 6.67
C TRP A 171 10.13 -23.12 7.53
N GLY A 172 10.22 -24.36 7.06
CA GLY A 172 10.91 -25.48 7.74
C GLY A 172 12.32 -25.76 7.25
N GLY A 173 12.98 -24.78 6.61
CA GLY A 173 14.28 -24.99 5.97
C GLY A 173 14.20 -25.71 4.63
N VAL A 174 15.34 -26.22 4.16
CA VAL A 174 15.42 -27.15 3.03
C VAL A 174 15.15 -28.60 3.47
N LEU A 175 14.81 -29.49 2.54
CA LEU A 175 14.64 -30.91 2.85
C LEU A 175 16.02 -31.63 2.89
N PRO A 176 16.50 -32.14 4.04
CA PRO A 176 17.85 -32.73 4.12
C PRO A 176 18.03 -34.00 3.29
N THR A 177 16.96 -34.79 3.15
CA THR A 177 16.93 -36.03 2.35
C THR A 177 16.84 -35.78 0.84
N SER A 178 16.83 -34.53 0.38
CA SER A 178 16.79 -34.19 -1.05
C SER A 178 18.15 -34.40 -1.72
N PRO A 179 18.27 -35.26 -2.76
CA PRO A 179 19.54 -35.46 -3.49
C PRO A 179 20.11 -34.18 -4.11
N VAL A 180 19.28 -33.15 -4.35
CA VAL A 180 19.71 -31.84 -4.86
C VAL A 180 20.37 -30.99 -3.75
N MET A 181 20.00 -31.21 -2.49
CA MET A 181 20.47 -30.42 -1.35
C MET A 181 21.63 -31.08 -0.61
N GLN A 182 21.84 -32.40 -0.72
CA GLN A 182 22.94 -33.12 -0.07
C GLN A 182 24.32 -32.46 -0.24
N LYS A 183 24.59 -31.88 -1.41
CA LYS A 183 25.85 -31.16 -1.70
C LYS A 183 26.08 -29.88 -0.88
N TYR A 184 25.08 -29.38 -0.15
CA TYR A 184 25.20 -28.22 0.75
C TYR A 184 25.27 -28.63 2.23
N ASN A 185 25.34 -29.94 2.52
CA ASN A 185 25.35 -30.53 3.85
C ASN A 185 24.24 -30.00 4.80
N PRO A 186 22.95 -30.23 4.48
CA PRO A 186 21.84 -29.75 5.29
C PRO A 186 21.60 -30.61 6.54
N GLU A 187 21.45 -29.95 7.71
CA GLU A 187 21.19 -30.58 9.00
C GLU A 187 19.81 -30.18 9.56
N LEU A 188 19.21 -31.04 10.40
CA LEU A 188 17.92 -30.76 11.05
C LEU A 188 18.15 -30.14 12.44
N VAL A 189 18.03 -28.81 12.52
CA VAL A 189 18.27 -28.03 13.74
C VAL A 189 16.94 -27.70 14.41
N TYR A 190 16.88 -27.84 15.74
CA TYR A 190 15.71 -27.49 16.55
C TYR A 190 15.95 -26.13 17.21
N PRO A 191 15.21 -25.07 16.85
CA PRO A 191 15.36 -23.77 17.48
C PRO A 191 14.90 -23.81 18.95
N VAL A 192 15.34 -22.84 19.74
CA VAL A 192 14.86 -22.60 21.11
C VAL A 192 14.51 -21.11 21.21
N GLN A 193 13.27 -20.79 21.59
CA GLN A 193 12.84 -19.40 21.76
C GLN A 193 13.51 -18.74 22.98
N SER A 194 13.95 -17.49 22.84
CA SER A 194 14.55 -16.73 23.95
C SER A 194 13.51 -16.35 25.02
N PRO A 195 13.93 -16.09 26.28
CA PRO A 195 13.03 -15.62 27.34
C PRO A 195 12.25 -14.35 26.97
N GLY A 196 12.90 -13.40 26.28
CA GLY A 196 12.26 -12.18 25.76
C GLY A 196 11.12 -12.50 24.79
N ASN A 197 11.37 -13.29 23.76
CA ASN A 197 10.36 -13.70 22.77
C ASN A 197 9.19 -14.46 23.42
N LEU A 198 9.48 -15.38 24.36
CA LEU A 198 8.46 -16.12 25.13
C LEU A 198 7.61 -15.21 26.03
N SER A 199 8.14 -14.06 26.47
CA SER A 199 7.40 -13.08 27.28
C SER A 199 6.39 -12.25 26.48
N HIS A 200 6.52 -12.21 25.14
CA HIS A 200 5.77 -11.33 24.27
C HIS A 200 4.72 -12.03 23.40
N ILE A 201 5.09 -13.06 22.62
CA ILE A 201 4.15 -13.71 21.68
C ILE A 201 4.38 -15.23 21.61
N LEU A 202 3.31 -16.00 21.90
CA LEU A 202 3.23 -17.42 21.54
C LEU A 202 3.00 -17.56 20.03
N CYS A 203 4.10 -17.74 19.28
CA CYS A 203 4.06 -17.91 17.84
C CYS A 203 3.86 -19.39 17.46
N THR A 204 2.66 -19.75 17.02
CA THR A 204 2.31 -21.13 16.63
C THR A 204 3.13 -21.68 15.45
N THR A 205 3.83 -20.82 14.70
CA THR A 205 4.82 -21.23 13.69
C THR A 205 6.13 -21.65 14.36
N LEU A 206 6.65 -20.88 15.32
CA LEU A 206 7.85 -21.24 16.08
C LEU A 206 7.63 -22.54 16.86
N GLU A 207 6.48 -22.69 17.53
CA GLU A 207 6.09 -23.95 18.19
C GLU A 207 6.15 -25.20 17.29
N ARG A 208 5.92 -25.05 15.98
CA ARG A 208 6.02 -26.17 15.03
C ARG A 208 7.47 -26.44 14.66
N LEU A 209 8.28 -25.40 14.51
CA LEU A 209 9.71 -25.49 14.19
C LEU A 209 10.50 -26.08 15.35
N GLU A 210 10.20 -25.72 16.60
CA GLU A 210 10.75 -26.36 17.82
C GLU A 210 10.45 -27.86 17.89
N LYS A 211 9.30 -28.31 17.36
CA LYS A 211 8.83 -29.71 17.44
C LYS A 211 9.24 -30.57 16.23
N GLN A 212 9.43 -29.96 15.06
CA GLN A 212 9.65 -30.67 13.79
C GLN A 212 11.02 -30.38 13.16
N GLY A 213 11.76 -29.42 13.71
CA GLY A 213 13.07 -28.98 13.23
C GLY A 213 13.00 -28.06 12.02
N ILE A 214 14.17 -27.52 11.67
CA ILE A 214 14.43 -26.69 10.51
C ILE A 214 15.60 -27.33 9.76
N GLY A 215 15.45 -27.61 8.47
CA GLY A 215 16.57 -28.02 7.62
C GLY A 215 17.48 -26.82 7.33
N LEU A 216 18.46 -26.59 8.20
CA LEU A 216 19.49 -25.57 8.04
C LEU A 216 20.54 -26.07 7.04
N ILE A 217 21.16 -25.16 6.29
CA ILE A 217 22.35 -25.45 5.47
C ILE A 217 23.59 -25.06 6.27
N GLU A 218 24.64 -25.87 6.16
CA GLU A 218 25.93 -25.59 6.80
C GLU A 218 26.41 -24.16 6.47
N PRO A 219 26.79 -23.31 7.45
CA PRO A 219 27.09 -21.89 7.21
C PRO A 219 28.22 -21.62 6.21
N SER A 220 29.12 -22.58 5.99
CA SER A 220 30.15 -22.57 4.95
C SER A 220 29.57 -22.62 3.53
N ASN A 221 28.50 -23.39 3.33
CA ASN A 221 27.91 -23.72 2.03
C ASN A 221 26.73 -22.78 1.65
N ILE A 222 26.31 -21.91 2.57
CA ILE A 222 25.10 -21.07 2.42
C ILE A 222 25.17 -20.10 1.24
N HIS A 223 26.38 -19.63 0.88
CA HIS A 223 26.58 -18.76 -0.28
C HIS A 223 26.25 -19.48 -1.59
N GLU A 224 26.81 -20.68 -1.80
CA GLU A 224 26.55 -21.49 -3.00
C GLU A 224 25.07 -21.87 -3.11
N PHE A 225 24.40 -22.12 -1.98
CA PHE A 225 22.97 -22.37 -1.96
C PHE A 225 22.16 -21.16 -2.45
N TYR A 226 22.41 -19.95 -1.91
CA TYR A 226 21.71 -18.75 -2.38
C TYR A 226 22.05 -18.41 -3.82
N GLU A 227 23.32 -18.49 -4.21
CA GLU A 227 23.75 -18.23 -5.60
C GLU A 227 23.08 -19.18 -6.58
N TYR A 228 22.98 -20.48 -6.25
CA TYR A 228 22.23 -21.45 -7.03
C TYR A 228 20.72 -21.18 -7.05
N LEU A 229 20.11 -20.97 -5.88
CA LEU A 229 18.67 -20.71 -5.75
C LEU A 229 18.26 -19.45 -6.53
N HIS A 230 18.97 -18.34 -6.31
CA HIS A 230 18.71 -17.07 -6.97
C HIS A 230 19.10 -17.08 -8.44
N SER A 231 20.13 -17.81 -8.88
CA SER A 231 20.40 -18.03 -10.31
C SER A 231 19.29 -18.84 -10.99
N CYS A 232 18.77 -19.89 -10.34
CA CYS A 232 17.62 -20.63 -10.85
C CYS A 232 16.36 -19.75 -10.94
N LEU A 233 16.07 -18.96 -9.91
CA LEU A 233 14.92 -18.05 -9.89
C LEU A 233 15.07 -16.90 -10.90
N ALA A 234 16.25 -16.29 -11.03
CA ALA A 234 16.55 -15.30 -12.05
C ALA A 234 16.44 -15.88 -13.48
N SER A 235 16.88 -17.13 -13.70
CA SER A 235 16.67 -17.84 -14.97
C SER A 235 15.20 -18.14 -15.29
N CYS A 236 14.31 -17.98 -14.30
CA CYS A 236 12.86 -18.05 -14.42
C CYS A 236 12.16 -16.67 -14.28
N GLY A 237 12.92 -15.58 -14.05
CA GLY A 237 12.45 -14.18 -14.04
C GLY A 237 11.69 -13.72 -12.78
N ILE A 238 12.22 -13.96 -11.56
CA ILE A 238 11.48 -13.92 -10.28
C ILE A 238 12.01 -12.93 -9.20
N ASP A 239 11.15 -12.10 -8.57
CA ASP A 239 11.53 -11.13 -7.50
C ASP A 239 10.60 -10.83 -6.25
N GLY A 240 9.38 -11.40 -5.97
CA GLY A 240 8.43 -10.77 -4.98
C GLY A 240 7.21 -11.53 -4.35
N VAL A 241 6.32 -10.80 -3.62
CA VAL A 241 5.39 -11.21 -2.50
C VAL A 241 4.26 -10.14 -2.27
N LYS A 242 3.03 -10.24 -1.67
CA LYS A 242 1.94 -11.23 -1.30
C LYS A 242 0.67 -10.45 -0.77
N SER A 243 -0.55 -11.03 -0.70
CA SER A 243 -1.75 -10.71 0.18
C SER A 243 -3.08 -10.07 -0.35
N ASN A 244 -4.22 -10.73 -0.11
CA ASN A 244 -5.61 -10.19 -0.06
C ASN A 244 -6.50 -10.87 1.05
N HIS A 245 -7.80 -10.52 1.17
CA HIS A 245 -8.77 -10.99 2.19
C HIS A 245 -10.23 -10.59 1.83
N TYR A 246 -11.27 -11.10 2.52
CA TYR A 246 -12.70 -10.87 2.20
C TYR A 246 -13.16 -9.41 2.23
N THR A 247 -12.40 -8.51 2.86
CA THR A 247 -12.62 -7.06 2.91
C THR A 247 -12.31 -6.35 1.58
N ALA A 248 -12.42 -7.03 0.44
CA ALA A 248 -11.83 -6.67 -0.86
C ALA A 248 -12.10 -5.24 -1.35
N ASP A 249 -13.31 -4.68 -1.19
CA ASP A 249 -13.60 -3.29 -1.60
C ASP A 249 -12.90 -2.26 -0.67
N PHE A 250 -12.89 -2.54 0.63
CA PHE A 250 -12.23 -1.76 1.68
C PHE A 250 -10.70 -1.87 1.59
N HIS A 251 -10.19 -3.03 1.19
CA HIS A 251 -8.78 -3.29 0.88
C HIS A 251 -8.34 -2.65 -0.44
N GLY A 252 -9.16 -2.70 -1.49
CA GLY A 252 -8.92 -1.99 -2.74
C GLY A 252 -8.80 -0.49 -2.51
N ALA A 253 -9.72 0.08 -1.73
CA ALA A 253 -9.61 1.44 -1.24
C ALA A 253 -8.30 1.69 -0.46
N ALA A 254 -7.98 0.85 0.52
CA ALA A 254 -6.74 0.98 1.31
C ALA A 254 -5.47 0.90 0.44
N ARG A 255 -5.41 0.03 -0.59
CA ARG A 255 -4.30 -0.04 -1.56
C ARG A 255 -4.19 1.23 -2.41
N ALA A 256 -5.32 1.75 -2.90
CA ALA A 256 -5.37 2.95 -3.75
C ALA A 256 -4.78 4.18 -3.06
N ILE A 257 -5.17 4.42 -1.79
CA ILE A 257 -4.61 5.52 -0.99
C ILE A 257 -3.29 5.16 -0.29
N GLY A 258 -2.98 3.87 -0.14
CA GLY A 258 -1.72 3.39 0.44
C GLY A 258 -0.48 3.74 -0.39
N GLY A 259 -0.65 4.08 -1.68
CA GLY A 259 0.47 4.24 -2.62
C GLY A 259 1.15 2.92 -2.96
N CYS A 260 0.45 1.81 -2.70
CA CYS A 260 0.90 0.44 -2.97
C CYS A 260 0.78 0.11 -4.46
N SER A 261 1.50 -0.92 -4.91
CA SER A 261 1.09 -1.66 -6.11
C SER A 261 -0.29 -2.28 -5.89
N VAL A 262 -1.04 -2.50 -6.98
CA VAL A 262 -2.33 -3.19 -6.94
C VAL A 262 -2.19 -4.53 -7.62
N TYR A 263 -2.46 -5.58 -6.86
CA TYR A 263 -2.67 -6.93 -7.37
C TYR A 263 -3.87 -7.53 -6.65
N VAL A 264 -4.55 -8.45 -7.31
CA VAL A 264 -5.52 -9.35 -6.67
C VAL A 264 -4.88 -10.71 -6.45
N SER A 265 -5.53 -11.56 -5.67
CA SER A 265 -5.15 -12.98 -5.52
C SER A 265 -6.34 -13.94 -5.65
N ASP A 266 -7.55 -13.42 -5.86
CA ASP A 266 -8.78 -14.18 -5.82
C ASP A 266 -8.86 -15.31 -6.87
N GLU A 267 -9.51 -16.41 -6.47
CA GLU A 267 -9.76 -17.63 -7.24
C GLU A 267 -10.27 -17.37 -8.68
N THR A 268 -9.97 -18.30 -9.59
CA THR A 268 -10.40 -18.22 -10.99
C THR A 268 -11.92 -18.37 -11.10
N GLY A 269 -12.59 -17.26 -11.37
CA GLY A 269 -14.04 -17.14 -11.50
C GLY A 269 -14.70 -16.26 -10.43
N GLN A 270 -14.08 -16.10 -9.26
CA GLN A 270 -14.68 -15.40 -8.10
C GLN A 270 -14.35 -13.89 -8.04
N ARG A 271 -13.78 -13.32 -9.10
CA ARG A 271 -13.15 -11.98 -9.10
C ARG A 271 -14.16 -10.85 -9.25
N ASN A 272 -14.13 -9.91 -8.32
CA ASN A 272 -15.01 -8.74 -8.37
C ASN A 272 -14.45 -7.63 -9.29
N PHE A 273 -14.69 -7.78 -10.60
CA PHE A 273 -14.26 -6.81 -11.60
C PHE A 273 -14.78 -5.38 -11.35
N HIS A 274 -15.88 -5.17 -10.62
CA HIS A 274 -16.37 -3.82 -10.28
C HIS A 274 -15.41 -3.05 -9.36
N VAL A 275 -14.59 -3.75 -8.55
CA VAL A 275 -13.51 -3.12 -7.77
C VAL A 275 -12.30 -2.82 -8.66
N ILE A 276 -11.91 -3.78 -9.50
CA ILE A 276 -10.78 -3.65 -10.44
C ILE A 276 -10.97 -2.43 -11.36
N LYS A 277 -12.20 -2.19 -11.86
CA LYS A 277 -12.55 -1.02 -12.71
C LYS A 277 -12.25 0.35 -12.08
N LYS A 278 -12.12 0.44 -10.75
CA LYS A 278 -11.85 1.68 -9.99
C LYS A 278 -10.38 1.83 -9.61
N LEU A 279 -9.56 0.81 -9.87
CA LEU A 279 -8.15 0.70 -9.49
C LEU A 279 -7.22 0.68 -10.70
N VAL A 280 -7.63 -0.04 -11.74
CA VAL A 280 -6.80 -0.43 -12.89
C VAL A 280 -7.36 0.19 -14.17
N LEU A 281 -6.50 0.89 -14.90
CA LEU A 281 -6.82 1.45 -16.22
C LEU A 281 -6.85 0.33 -17.28
N PRO A 282 -7.53 0.53 -18.44
CA PRO A 282 -7.65 -0.51 -19.47
C PRO A 282 -6.32 -1.02 -20.06
N ASP A 283 -5.24 -0.26 -19.93
CA ASP A 283 -3.88 -0.65 -20.34
C ASP A 283 -3.15 -1.53 -19.30
N GLY A 284 -3.73 -1.75 -18.12
CA GLY A 284 -3.11 -2.45 -17.00
C GLY A 284 -2.19 -1.58 -16.14
N SER A 285 -2.15 -0.26 -16.34
CA SER A 285 -1.51 0.69 -15.42
C SER A 285 -2.45 1.08 -14.27
N ILE A 286 -1.91 1.67 -13.20
CA ILE A 286 -2.69 2.11 -12.03
C ILE A 286 -2.43 3.57 -11.67
N LEU A 287 -3.44 4.23 -11.11
CA LEU A 287 -3.35 5.60 -10.62
C LEU A 287 -2.78 5.64 -9.19
N ARG A 288 -1.53 5.21 -9.01
CA ARG A 288 -0.92 5.06 -7.68
C ARG A 288 -0.62 6.41 -7.03
N ALA A 289 -0.98 6.55 -5.76
CA ALA A 289 -0.61 7.73 -4.96
C ALA A 289 0.90 7.75 -4.67
N ARG A 290 1.48 8.95 -4.52
CA ARG A 290 2.94 9.18 -4.61
C ARG A 290 3.75 8.74 -3.39
N CYS A 291 3.18 8.81 -2.20
CA CYS A 291 3.86 8.46 -0.95
C CYS A 291 3.31 7.14 -0.40
N ALA A 292 3.85 6.67 0.73
CA ALA A 292 3.09 5.72 1.55
C ALA A 292 1.87 6.44 2.16
N GLY A 293 0.71 5.79 2.16
CA GLY A 293 -0.48 6.29 2.85
C GLY A 293 -0.24 6.39 4.35
N ARG A 294 -0.64 7.50 4.96
CA ARG A 294 -0.38 7.82 6.37
C ARG A 294 -1.68 8.11 7.10
N PRO A 295 -1.83 7.75 8.40
CA PRO A 295 -2.88 8.33 9.22
C PRO A 295 -2.83 9.86 9.15
N THR A 296 -3.98 10.51 9.30
CA THR A 296 -4.04 11.95 9.59
C THR A 296 -3.61 12.23 11.04
N ARG A 297 -3.23 13.48 11.34
CA ARG A 297 -2.68 13.85 12.66
C ARG A 297 -3.63 13.58 13.83
N ASP A 298 -4.93 13.77 13.63
CA ASP A 298 -5.95 13.48 14.65
C ASP A 298 -6.23 11.98 14.83
N CYS A 299 -5.87 11.14 13.86
CA CYS A 299 -5.95 9.68 13.98
C CYS A 299 -4.72 9.02 14.66
N LEU A 300 -3.64 9.74 14.95
CA LEU A 300 -2.38 9.15 15.45
C LEU A 300 -2.43 8.53 16.85
N PHE A 301 -3.35 8.98 17.70
CA PHE A 301 -3.42 8.58 19.11
C PHE A 301 -4.87 8.27 19.55
N VAL A 302 -5.63 7.66 18.65
CA VAL A 302 -6.99 7.13 18.88
C VAL A 302 -7.02 5.67 18.42
N ASP A 303 -7.97 4.89 18.92
CA ASP A 303 -8.21 3.54 18.44
C ASP A 303 -9.42 3.53 17.48
N PRO A 304 -9.22 3.43 16.15
CA PRO A 304 -10.32 3.39 15.18
C PRO A 304 -11.02 2.03 15.08
N VAL A 305 -10.61 1.03 15.89
CA VAL A 305 -11.09 -0.35 15.83
C VAL A 305 -12.02 -0.71 16.99
N THR A 306 -11.74 -0.31 18.24
CA THR A 306 -12.55 -0.73 19.40
C THR A 306 -13.10 0.37 20.30
N ASP A 307 -12.66 1.63 20.18
CA ASP A 307 -13.17 2.75 21.00
C ASP A 307 -14.67 3.09 20.76
N ASN A 308 -15.31 2.48 19.77
CA ASN A 308 -16.70 2.69 19.36
C ASN A 308 -17.04 4.15 19.01
N LYS A 309 -16.04 4.97 18.63
CA LYS A 309 -16.15 6.42 18.39
C LYS A 309 -15.35 6.92 17.19
N SER A 310 -14.08 6.52 17.06
CA SER A 310 -13.12 7.08 16.12
C SER A 310 -13.22 6.51 14.71
N LEU A 311 -12.83 7.32 13.73
CA LEU A 311 -12.68 6.92 12.34
C LEU A 311 -11.19 6.80 12.01
N LEU A 312 -10.80 5.89 11.11
CA LEU A 312 -9.45 5.92 10.54
C LEU A 312 -9.47 6.81 9.30
N LYS A 313 -8.83 7.97 9.37
CA LYS A 313 -8.55 8.79 8.18
C LYS A 313 -7.10 8.57 7.74
N ILE A 314 -6.91 8.15 6.49
CA ILE A 314 -5.62 8.04 5.81
C ILE A 314 -5.50 9.19 4.80
N TRP A 315 -4.30 9.75 4.60
CA TRP A 315 -4.00 10.72 3.55
C TRP A 315 -2.81 10.29 2.68
N ASN A 316 -2.77 10.81 1.45
CA ASN A 316 -1.64 10.67 0.51
C ASN A 316 -1.65 11.83 -0.52
N MET A 317 -0.62 11.87 -1.40
CA MET A 317 -0.38 12.92 -2.37
C MET A 317 -0.47 12.42 -3.82
N ASN A 318 -1.01 13.26 -4.70
CA ASN A 318 -0.90 13.17 -6.16
C ASN A 318 -0.03 14.34 -6.69
N LYS A 319 0.06 14.52 -8.01
CA LYS A 319 0.90 15.59 -8.60
C LYS A 319 0.24 16.99 -8.53
N PHE A 320 -1.09 17.06 -8.47
CA PHE A 320 -1.87 18.30 -8.45
C PHE A 320 -2.99 18.33 -7.39
N SER A 321 -3.03 17.33 -6.51
CA SER A 321 -4.02 17.21 -5.43
C SER A 321 -3.49 16.34 -4.28
N GLY A 322 -4.13 16.44 -3.13
CA GLY A 322 -4.10 15.40 -2.09
C GLY A 322 -5.27 14.43 -2.23
N ILE A 323 -5.22 13.32 -1.50
CA ILE A 323 -6.35 12.41 -1.31
C ILE A 323 -6.46 12.03 0.17
N ILE A 324 -7.69 12.01 0.68
CA ILE A 324 -8.02 11.52 2.03
C ILE A 324 -9.04 10.40 1.88
N GLY A 325 -8.83 9.29 2.59
CA GLY A 325 -9.75 8.16 2.69
C GLY A 325 -10.20 8.04 4.13
N VAL A 326 -11.51 8.11 4.35
CA VAL A 326 -12.13 7.91 5.67
C VAL A 326 -12.65 6.49 5.72
N PHE A 327 -12.24 5.72 6.73
CA PHE A 327 -12.53 4.29 6.88
C PHE A 327 -13.17 4.01 8.25
N ILE A 328 -14.28 3.27 8.26
CA ILE A 328 -14.94 2.85 9.51
C ILE A 328 -14.46 1.44 9.89
N CYS A 329 -13.26 1.40 10.49
CA CYS A 329 -12.60 0.18 10.98
C CYS A 329 -13.21 -0.40 12.28
N GLN A 330 -14.23 0.25 12.83
CA GLN A 330 -14.85 -0.15 14.10
C GLN A 330 -15.33 -1.61 14.04
N ARG A 331 -14.95 -2.37 15.08
CA ARG A 331 -15.14 -3.82 15.25
C ARG A 331 -14.39 -4.72 14.25
N ALA A 332 -13.59 -4.20 13.31
CA ALA A 332 -12.87 -5.02 12.32
C ALA A 332 -11.79 -5.96 12.90
N GLY A 333 -11.55 -5.91 14.22
CA GLY A 333 -10.83 -6.90 15.00
C GLY A 333 -11.33 -6.92 16.45
N LYS A 334 -10.93 -7.94 17.21
CA LYS A 334 -11.13 -7.98 18.68
C LYS A 334 -9.86 -7.47 19.37
N TRP A 335 -10.03 -6.60 20.37
CA TRP A 335 -8.96 -6.19 21.28
C TRP A 335 -9.37 -6.49 22.74
N PRO A 336 -8.49 -7.08 23.57
CA PRO A 336 -7.22 -7.70 23.20
C PRO A 336 -7.42 -8.89 22.23
N PRO A 337 -6.42 -9.20 21.38
CA PRO A 337 -6.54 -10.27 20.38
C PRO A 337 -6.66 -11.64 21.08
N THR A 338 -7.83 -12.26 20.99
CA THR A 338 -8.08 -13.59 21.57
C THR A 338 -7.66 -14.68 20.58
N ALA A 339 -6.79 -15.60 20.99
CA ALA A 339 -6.34 -16.70 20.14
C ALA A 339 -7.52 -17.53 19.59
N GLY A 340 -7.46 -17.91 18.31
CA GLY A 340 -8.51 -18.70 17.63
C GLY A 340 -9.84 -17.97 17.37
N ALA A 341 -10.02 -16.72 17.80
CA ALA A 341 -11.28 -16.01 17.67
C ALA A 341 -11.54 -15.52 16.23
N GLN A 342 -12.34 -16.27 15.46
CA GLN A 342 -12.90 -15.79 14.21
C GLN A 342 -13.69 -14.49 14.43
N TYR A 343 -13.49 -13.50 13.54
CA TYR A 343 -14.35 -12.33 13.48
C TYR A 343 -15.55 -12.62 12.58
N VAL A 344 -16.71 -12.82 13.22
CA VAL A 344 -18.01 -12.81 12.55
C VAL A 344 -18.66 -11.45 12.81
N PRO A 345 -18.81 -10.58 11.81
CA PRO A 345 -19.55 -9.32 11.98
C PRO A 345 -21.00 -9.64 12.32
N SER A 346 -21.49 -9.16 13.48
CA SER A 346 -22.91 -9.28 13.83
C SER A 346 -23.77 -8.52 12.79
N PRO A 347 -24.95 -9.02 12.38
CA PRO A 347 -25.78 -8.33 11.38
C PRO A 347 -26.06 -6.86 11.71
N GLU A 348 -26.34 -6.58 12.98
CA GLU A 348 -26.55 -5.24 13.56
C GLU A 348 -25.37 -4.27 13.38
N SER A 349 -24.15 -4.78 13.16
CA SER A 349 -22.96 -3.91 13.03
C SER A 349 -22.99 -3.07 11.75
N GLY A 350 -23.55 -3.60 10.66
CA GLY A 350 -23.63 -2.92 9.36
C GLY A 350 -24.64 -1.76 9.28
N GLU A 351 -25.45 -1.58 10.32
CA GLU A 351 -26.47 -0.54 10.42
C GLU A 351 -25.92 0.76 11.03
N ARG A 352 -24.96 0.64 11.97
CA ARG A 352 -24.47 1.77 12.75
C ARG A 352 -23.72 2.78 11.88
N VAL A 353 -24.27 3.99 11.80
CA VAL A 353 -23.63 5.15 11.17
C VAL A 353 -22.73 5.85 12.19
N MET A 354 -21.48 6.10 11.79
CA MET A 354 -20.47 6.81 12.57
C MET A 354 -20.23 8.19 11.96
N PRO A 355 -20.44 9.29 12.72
CA PRO A 355 -20.11 10.64 12.28
C PRO A 355 -18.61 10.93 12.48
N GLY A 356 -18.09 11.87 11.70
CA GLY A 356 -16.76 12.45 11.88
C GLY A 356 -16.55 13.60 10.90
N SER A 357 -15.32 14.10 10.76
CA SER A 357 -15.06 15.23 9.87
C SER A 357 -13.71 15.19 9.18
N VAL A 358 -13.70 15.77 7.97
CA VAL A 358 -12.54 15.91 7.09
C VAL A 358 -12.23 17.39 6.87
N ARG A 359 -10.95 17.74 6.81
CA ARG A 359 -10.45 19.08 6.43
C ARG A 359 -9.47 18.97 5.27
N PRO A 360 -9.31 19.99 4.40
CA PRO A 360 -8.24 20.00 3.41
C PRO A 360 -6.85 19.78 4.02
N LEU A 361 -6.58 20.45 5.14
CA LEU A 361 -5.32 20.34 5.91
C LEU A 361 -5.13 19.01 6.66
N ASP A 362 -6.05 18.05 6.54
CA ASP A 362 -5.77 16.65 6.93
C ASP A 362 -4.75 16.00 5.97
N VAL A 363 -4.57 16.57 4.76
CA VAL A 363 -3.43 16.30 3.87
C VAL A 363 -2.24 17.16 4.32
N ASP A 364 -1.35 16.55 5.12
CA ASP A 364 -0.25 17.24 5.81
C ASP A 364 0.80 17.89 4.89
N SER A 365 0.77 17.56 3.58
CA SER A 365 1.64 18.05 2.51
C SER A 365 0.86 18.73 1.38
N LEU A 366 -0.37 19.21 1.61
CA LEU A 366 -1.24 19.77 0.55
C LEU A 366 -0.57 20.93 -0.23
N GLU A 367 0.29 21.69 0.44
CA GLU A 367 1.12 22.76 -0.14
C GLU A 367 2.05 22.23 -1.26
N ASP A 368 2.55 20.99 -1.17
CA ASP A 368 3.37 20.37 -2.22
C ASP A 368 2.57 20.06 -3.50
N ALA A 369 1.24 19.92 -3.39
CA ALA A 369 0.31 19.81 -4.52
C ALA A 369 -0.19 21.18 -5.02
N ALA A 370 0.15 22.27 -4.32
CA ALA A 370 -0.15 23.64 -4.68
C ALA A 370 1.11 24.32 -5.27
N VAL A 371 1.33 24.11 -6.57
CA VAL A 371 2.23 24.98 -7.35
C VAL A 371 1.73 26.44 -7.22
N GLU A 372 2.67 27.38 -7.38
CA GLU A 372 2.50 28.85 -7.40
C GLU A 372 1.09 29.37 -7.71
N ASN A 373 0.68 30.41 -6.97
CA ASN A 373 -0.61 31.09 -7.07
C ASN A 373 -1.81 30.26 -6.56
N TRP A 374 -1.66 29.68 -5.37
CA TRP A 374 -2.75 29.11 -4.58
C TRP A 374 -3.22 30.07 -3.48
N SER A 375 -4.48 30.52 -3.56
CA SER A 375 -5.11 31.43 -2.59
C SER A 375 -5.68 30.73 -1.33
N GLY A 376 -5.35 29.45 -1.11
CA GLY A 376 -5.81 28.67 0.06
C GLY A 376 -7.14 27.93 -0.14
N ASP A 377 -7.95 28.25 -1.14
CA ASP A 377 -9.20 27.50 -1.43
C ASP A 377 -8.92 26.12 -2.07
N CYS A 378 -9.72 25.12 -1.73
CA CYS A 378 -9.68 23.78 -2.31
C CYS A 378 -11.02 23.39 -2.93
N ALA A 379 -10.99 22.73 -4.09
CA ALA A 379 -12.11 21.96 -4.62
C ALA A 379 -11.97 20.52 -4.12
N ILE A 380 -13.03 19.95 -3.55
CA ILE A 380 -13.01 18.59 -3.02
C ILE A 380 -14.06 17.74 -3.71
N TYR A 381 -13.61 16.63 -4.28
CA TYR A 381 -14.46 15.62 -4.88
C TYR A 381 -14.69 14.46 -3.92
N LEU A 382 -15.96 14.20 -3.60
CA LEU A 382 -16.41 13.05 -2.80
C LEU A 382 -16.77 11.91 -3.76
N PHE A 383 -16.06 10.79 -3.66
CA PHE A 383 -16.11 9.70 -4.63
C PHE A 383 -17.48 9.01 -4.70
N ASN A 384 -17.98 8.45 -3.59
CA ASN A 384 -19.21 7.64 -3.60
C ASN A 384 -20.45 8.46 -3.95
N SER A 385 -20.55 9.68 -3.41
CA SER A 385 -21.65 10.60 -3.74
C SER A 385 -21.50 11.27 -5.10
N GLY A 386 -20.32 11.13 -5.74
CA GLY A 386 -19.95 11.83 -6.97
C GLY A 386 -20.09 13.36 -6.86
N SER A 387 -19.94 13.95 -5.67
CA SER A 387 -20.21 15.36 -5.40
C SER A 387 -18.95 16.22 -5.43
N LEU A 388 -19.09 17.50 -5.80
CA LEU A 388 -18.00 18.48 -5.83
C LEU A 388 -18.39 19.69 -4.97
N VAL A 389 -17.53 20.04 -4.02
CA VAL A 389 -17.66 21.20 -3.12
C VAL A 389 -16.37 22.03 -3.17
N THR A 390 -16.38 23.26 -2.67
CA THR A 390 -15.14 24.00 -2.38
C THR A 390 -15.20 24.69 -1.02
N THR A 391 -14.03 24.98 -0.45
CA THR A 391 -13.86 25.63 0.86
C THR A 391 -12.42 26.18 1.01
N PRO A 392 -12.15 27.14 1.91
CA PRO A 392 -10.77 27.47 2.34
C PRO A 392 -10.07 26.27 2.98
N LYS A 393 -8.73 26.20 2.95
CA LYS A 393 -7.95 25.06 3.47
C LYS A 393 -8.23 24.73 4.95
N GLU A 394 -8.63 25.72 5.74
CA GLU A 394 -9.04 25.59 7.14
C GLU A 394 -10.42 24.95 7.33
N GLY A 395 -11.23 24.87 6.27
CA GLY A 395 -12.61 24.40 6.26
C GLY A 395 -12.80 22.96 6.74
N ARG A 396 -14.05 22.61 7.06
CA ARG A 396 -14.44 21.34 7.66
C ARG A 396 -15.70 20.81 7.00
N PHE A 397 -15.72 19.52 6.70
CA PHE A 397 -16.88 18.78 6.21
C PHE A 397 -17.21 17.67 7.18
N GLU A 398 -18.46 17.59 7.63
CA GLU A 398 -18.93 16.42 8.34
C GLU A 398 -19.17 15.27 7.34
N VAL A 399 -18.80 14.07 7.76
CA VAL A 399 -18.97 12.81 7.02
C VAL A 399 -19.70 11.83 7.94
N SER A 400 -20.49 10.92 7.35
CA SER A 400 -21.24 9.91 8.10
C SER A 400 -21.30 8.63 7.30
N LEU A 401 -20.74 7.55 7.85
CA LEU A 401 -20.52 6.28 7.15
C LEU A 401 -20.92 5.10 8.03
N ARG A 402 -21.41 4.03 7.42
CA ARG A 402 -21.68 2.75 8.10
C ARG A 402 -20.36 2.00 8.36
N VAL A 403 -20.37 1.09 9.35
CA VAL A 403 -19.26 0.16 9.64
C VAL A 403 -18.81 -0.59 8.38
N LEU A 404 -17.49 -0.79 8.22
CA LEU A 404 -16.85 -1.38 7.03
C LEU A 404 -17.19 -0.66 5.70
N LYS A 405 -17.56 0.62 5.74
CA LYS A 405 -17.58 1.53 4.58
C LYS A 405 -16.48 2.57 4.66
N PHE A 406 -16.21 3.18 3.51
CA PHE A 406 -15.23 4.25 3.35
C PHE A 406 -15.79 5.35 2.43
N GLU A 407 -15.17 6.53 2.41
CA GLU A 407 -15.35 7.57 1.39
C GLU A 407 -14.01 8.21 1.04
N PHE A 408 -13.84 8.58 -0.23
CA PHE A 408 -12.65 9.30 -0.71
C PHE A 408 -12.93 10.76 -0.99
N PHE A 409 -12.02 11.61 -0.54
CA PHE A 409 -12.00 13.04 -0.74
C PHE A 409 -10.74 13.37 -1.55
N THR A 410 -10.89 13.62 -2.85
CA THR A 410 -9.77 14.15 -3.66
C THR A 410 -9.72 15.66 -3.44
N VAL A 411 -8.65 16.16 -2.81
CA VAL A 411 -8.50 17.55 -2.36
C VAL A 411 -7.59 18.31 -3.32
N CYS A 412 -8.18 19.13 -4.20
CA CYS A 412 -7.46 19.82 -5.25
C CYS A 412 -7.34 21.33 -4.93
N PRO A 413 -6.12 21.88 -4.72
CA PRO A 413 -5.90 23.32 -4.61
C PRO A 413 -6.49 24.09 -5.79
N ILE A 414 -7.31 25.12 -5.52
CA ILE A 414 -7.88 26.00 -6.54
C ILE A 414 -6.85 27.07 -6.88
N ARG A 415 -6.33 26.99 -8.09
CA ARG A 415 -5.27 27.87 -8.60
C ARG A 415 -5.87 29.00 -9.42
N GLU A 416 -5.16 30.12 -9.44
CA GLU A 416 -5.44 31.22 -10.36
C GLU A 416 -4.71 30.99 -11.68
N ALA A 417 -5.44 31.17 -12.78
CA ALA A 417 -5.05 30.79 -14.13
C ALA A 417 -5.27 31.99 -15.06
N GLY A 418 -4.20 32.71 -15.38
CA GLY A 418 -4.33 33.97 -16.08
C GLY A 418 -5.07 35.04 -15.26
N GLN A 419 -5.48 36.12 -15.90
CA GLN A 419 -5.93 37.34 -15.21
C GLN A 419 -7.23 37.22 -14.39
N ASN A 420 -8.07 36.18 -14.62
CA ASN A 420 -9.39 36.08 -13.95
C ASN A 420 -10.09 34.70 -14.10
N LEU A 421 -9.36 33.58 -14.06
CA LEU A 421 -9.93 32.23 -13.99
C LEU A 421 -9.41 31.51 -12.74
N ARG A 422 -10.29 30.81 -12.02
CA ARG A 422 -9.92 29.91 -10.92
C ARG A 422 -10.23 28.48 -11.33
N PHE A 423 -9.25 27.57 -11.23
CA PHE A 423 -9.35 26.21 -11.77
C PHE A 423 -8.71 25.17 -10.85
N ALA A 424 -9.27 23.95 -10.83
CA ALA A 424 -8.62 22.78 -10.22
C ALA A 424 -8.98 21.50 -10.99
N PRO A 425 -8.01 20.72 -11.50
CA PRO A 425 -8.28 19.41 -12.09
C PRO A 425 -8.61 18.41 -10.98
N ILE A 426 -9.68 17.62 -11.15
CA ILE A 426 -10.05 16.55 -10.20
C ILE A 426 -9.42 15.22 -10.63
N GLY A 427 -9.39 14.93 -11.93
CA GLY A 427 -8.91 13.66 -12.47
C GLY A 427 -10.04 12.77 -13.00
N LEU A 428 -9.81 11.46 -13.05
CA LEU A 428 -10.79 10.47 -13.57
C LEU A 428 -11.79 10.12 -12.46
N LEU A 429 -13.05 10.52 -12.64
CA LEU A 429 -14.08 10.58 -11.60
C LEU A 429 -14.60 9.22 -11.11
N ASP A 430 -14.28 8.14 -11.83
CA ASP A 430 -14.67 6.75 -11.55
C ASP A 430 -13.55 5.93 -10.86
N MET A 431 -12.35 6.50 -10.71
CA MET A 431 -11.20 5.85 -10.09
C MET A 431 -11.08 6.23 -8.61
N TYR A 432 -10.73 5.29 -7.73
CA TYR A 432 -10.60 5.52 -6.30
C TYR A 432 -9.57 6.62 -5.98
N ASN A 433 -8.42 6.62 -6.66
CA ASN A 433 -7.48 7.73 -6.64
C ASN A 433 -7.65 8.64 -7.88
N SER A 434 -8.78 9.35 -7.95
CA SER A 434 -9.16 10.20 -9.08
C SER A 434 -8.04 11.14 -9.53
N GLY A 435 -7.42 11.85 -8.58
CA GLY A 435 -6.36 12.82 -8.81
C GLY A 435 -5.01 12.24 -9.27
N GLY A 436 -4.81 10.93 -9.16
CA GLY A 436 -3.62 10.24 -9.68
C GLY A 436 -3.50 10.31 -11.20
N ALA A 437 -4.62 10.54 -11.90
CA ALA A 437 -4.63 10.65 -13.37
C ALA A 437 -3.98 11.94 -13.90
N VAL A 438 -3.81 12.99 -13.08
CA VAL A 438 -3.40 14.33 -13.56
C VAL A 438 -1.87 14.39 -13.72
N GLN A 439 -1.39 14.32 -14.96
CA GLN A 439 0.04 14.28 -15.28
C GLN A 439 0.66 15.66 -15.54
N SER A 440 -0.08 16.62 -16.10
CA SER A 440 0.34 18.03 -16.13
C SER A 440 -0.84 18.99 -16.11
N LEU A 441 -0.55 20.25 -15.82
CA LEU A 441 -1.51 21.36 -15.84
C LEU A 441 -0.79 22.60 -16.35
N HIS A 442 -1.21 23.11 -17.51
CA HIS A 442 -0.63 24.28 -18.14
C HIS A 442 -1.71 25.29 -18.51
N CYS A 443 -1.59 26.52 -18.03
CA CYS A 443 -2.49 27.61 -18.39
C CYS A 443 -1.75 28.56 -19.35
N ARG A 444 -2.34 28.85 -20.50
CA ARG A 444 -1.92 29.95 -21.39
C ARG A 444 -2.98 31.03 -21.33
N ASP A 445 -2.58 32.26 -21.05
CA ASP A 445 -3.49 33.39 -21.01
C ASP A 445 -3.12 34.40 -22.10
N ASN A 446 -4.05 34.62 -23.03
CA ASN A 446 -3.99 35.70 -24.01
C ASN A 446 -5.06 36.72 -23.64
N VAL A 447 -4.84 38.00 -23.98
CA VAL A 447 -5.69 39.16 -23.60
C VAL A 447 -7.20 38.97 -23.80
N SER A 448 -7.64 38.09 -24.72
CA SER A 448 -9.05 37.77 -24.98
C SER A 448 -9.50 36.34 -24.60
N ASN A 449 -8.59 35.41 -24.28
CA ASN A 449 -8.90 34.00 -24.00
C ASN A 449 -7.84 33.34 -23.10
N CYS A 450 -8.30 32.73 -22.00
CA CYS A 450 -7.53 31.78 -21.20
C CYS A 450 -7.76 30.34 -21.71
N VAL A 451 -6.70 29.56 -21.86
CA VAL A 451 -6.72 28.14 -22.26
C VAL A 451 -6.00 27.31 -21.22
N VAL A 452 -6.75 26.40 -20.57
CA VAL A 452 -6.19 25.39 -19.66
C VAL A 452 -6.00 24.09 -20.42
N LYS A 453 -4.77 23.56 -20.41
CA LYS A 453 -4.43 22.21 -20.85
C LYS A 453 -4.14 21.32 -19.65
N VAL A 454 -4.61 20.08 -19.69
CA VAL A 454 -4.36 19.05 -18.69
C VAL A 454 -3.93 17.79 -19.42
N GLU A 455 -2.77 17.23 -19.09
CA GLU A 455 -2.41 15.88 -19.54
C GLU A 455 -2.92 14.86 -18.52
N VAL A 456 -3.55 13.80 -19.02
CA VAL A 456 -4.28 12.82 -18.20
C VAL A 456 -3.82 11.41 -18.56
N GLN A 457 -3.56 10.56 -17.57
CA GLN A 457 -3.30 9.14 -17.76
C GLN A 457 -4.61 8.35 -17.71
N GLY A 458 -4.91 7.60 -18.77
CA GLY A 458 -6.11 6.78 -18.91
C GLY A 458 -7.32 7.53 -19.47
N CYS A 459 -8.34 6.76 -19.88
CA CYS A 459 -9.59 7.25 -20.46
C CYS A 459 -10.76 7.24 -19.45
N GLY A 460 -11.93 7.73 -19.89
CA GLY A 460 -13.17 7.74 -19.09
C GLY A 460 -13.65 9.14 -18.71
N ARG A 461 -14.34 9.27 -17.55
CA ARG A 461 -14.95 10.54 -17.13
C ARG A 461 -13.96 11.45 -16.41
N PHE A 462 -13.24 12.30 -17.15
CA PHE A 462 -12.46 13.37 -16.53
C PHE A 462 -13.38 14.43 -15.88
N GLY A 463 -12.89 15.07 -14.81
CA GLY A 463 -13.58 16.17 -14.13
C GLY A 463 -12.66 17.29 -13.66
N ALA A 464 -13.21 18.50 -13.60
CA ALA A 464 -12.54 19.70 -13.13
C ALA A 464 -13.52 20.68 -12.44
N TYR A 465 -12.98 21.48 -11.53
CA TYR A 465 -13.58 22.73 -11.04
C TYR A 465 -13.15 23.91 -11.91
N SER A 466 -14.07 24.85 -12.15
CA SER A 466 -13.78 26.16 -12.73
C SER A 466 -14.76 27.21 -12.22
N SER A 467 -14.27 28.44 -11.97
CA SER A 467 -15.14 29.59 -11.69
C SER A 467 -15.97 30.04 -12.89
N ARG A 468 -15.51 29.75 -14.12
CA ARG A 468 -16.15 30.19 -15.39
C ARG A 468 -16.59 29.00 -16.25
N LYS A 469 -17.68 29.15 -17.01
CA LYS A 469 -18.08 28.13 -18.01
C LYS A 469 -17.07 28.15 -19.18
N PRO A 470 -16.54 27.00 -19.64
CA PRO A 470 -15.78 26.94 -20.89
C PRO A 470 -16.64 27.35 -22.09
N LYS A 471 -15.98 27.82 -23.15
CA LYS A 471 -16.60 28.04 -24.47
C LYS A 471 -16.69 26.71 -25.24
N SER A 472 -15.58 25.97 -25.27
CA SER A 472 -15.42 24.63 -25.86
C SER A 472 -14.53 23.76 -24.96
N CYS A 473 -14.39 22.48 -25.31
CA CYS A 473 -13.35 21.59 -24.80
C CYS A 473 -12.97 20.60 -25.89
N SER A 474 -11.71 20.20 -25.95
CA SER A 474 -11.24 19.15 -26.85
C SER A 474 -10.31 18.16 -26.13
N VAL A 475 -10.36 16.91 -26.55
CA VAL A 475 -9.47 15.82 -26.14
C VAL A 475 -8.74 15.34 -27.39
N ASP A 476 -7.41 15.24 -27.34
CA ASP A 476 -6.56 14.84 -28.46
C ASP A 476 -6.93 15.53 -29.79
N THR A 477 -7.07 16.86 -29.68
CA THR A 477 -7.49 17.84 -30.73
C THR A 477 -8.88 17.66 -31.34
N LYS A 478 -9.70 16.73 -30.84
CA LYS A 478 -11.12 16.56 -31.21
C LYS A 478 -12.02 17.29 -30.22
N ASP A 479 -12.98 18.09 -30.70
CA ASP A 479 -13.97 18.75 -29.84
C ASP A 479 -14.89 17.72 -29.17
N GLU A 480 -15.12 17.87 -27.87
CA GLU A 480 -15.83 16.89 -27.04
C GLU A 480 -17.01 17.47 -26.25
N ILE A 481 -18.02 16.63 -26.03
CA ILE A 481 -19.26 17.04 -25.35
C ILE A 481 -19.03 17.10 -23.84
N PHE A 482 -19.02 18.31 -23.29
CA PHE A 482 -18.88 18.55 -21.86
C PHE A 482 -20.22 18.93 -21.20
N SER A 483 -20.55 18.29 -20.07
CA SER A 483 -21.66 18.73 -19.22
C SER A 483 -21.16 19.65 -18.10
N VAL A 484 -21.99 20.61 -17.70
CA VAL A 484 -21.69 21.54 -16.59
C VAL A 484 -22.75 21.38 -15.52
N GLN A 485 -22.49 20.52 -14.53
CA GLN A 485 -23.39 20.30 -13.41
C GLN A 485 -23.27 21.46 -12.42
N SER A 486 -24.37 22.15 -12.14
CA SER A 486 -24.45 23.13 -11.06
C SER A 486 -25.49 22.70 -10.03
N LYS A 487 -25.01 22.27 -8.86
CA LYS A 487 -25.85 21.97 -7.70
C LYS A 487 -25.65 23.07 -6.66
N ARG A 488 -26.74 23.74 -6.26
CA ARG A 488 -26.83 24.40 -4.95
C ARG A 488 -27.10 23.32 -3.91
N TRP A 489 -26.44 23.41 -2.76
CA TRP A 489 -26.90 22.80 -1.52
C TRP A 489 -26.92 23.88 -0.44
N THR A 490 -28.04 23.98 0.27
CA THR A 490 -28.34 25.11 1.15
C THR A 490 -27.79 24.88 2.55
N THR A 491 -26.55 25.30 2.77
CA THR A 491 -26.08 25.94 4.03
C THR A 491 -24.65 26.47 3.85
N GLY A 492 -24.45 27.78 4.05
CA GLY A 492 -23.12 28.40 4.19
C GLY A 492 -22.27 28.64 2.93
N PHE A 493 -22.36 27.81 1.87
CA PHE A 493 -21.41 27.86 0.75
C PHE A 493 -22.05 28.08 -0.64
N GLN A 494 -21.28 28.65 -1.57
CA GLN A 494 -21.76 29.14 -2.87
C GLN A 494 -21.97 28.04 -3.93
N SER A 495 -22.56 28.40 -5.08
CA SER A 495 -22.93 27.47 -6.16
C SER A 495 -21.77 27.12 -7.09
N TRP A 496 -21.50 25.83 -7.29
CA TRP A 496 -20.38 25.34 -8.09
C TRP A 496 -20.73 24.94 -9.52
N ARG A 497 -19.71 24.77 -10.36
CA ARG A 497 -19.79 24.23 -11.72
C ARG A 497 -18.79 23.07 -11.86
N ARG A 498 -19.28 21.83 -11.87
CA ARG A 498 -18.49 20.63 -12.18
C ARG A 498 -18.52 20.37 -13.68
N MET A 499 -17.37 20.19 -14.31
CA MET A 499 -17.30 19.64 -15.66
C MET A 499 -17.26 18.11 -15.64
N GLN A 500 -17.88 17.50 -16.64
CA GLN A 500 -17.67 16.10 -17.00
C GLN A 500 -17.45 16.00 -18.50
N PHE A 501 -16.45 15.21 -18.89
CA PHE A 501 -16.12 14.88 -20.27
C PHE A 501 -16.28 13.37 -20.46
N LYS A 502 -16.35 12.91 -21.72
CA LYS A 502 -16.08 11.52 -22.07
C LYS A 502 -14.81 11.51 -22.93
N SER A 503 -13.84 10.67 -22.58
CA SER A 503 -12.96 10.08 -23.58
C SER A 503 -13.37 8.62 -23.73
N CYS A 504 -13.45 8.19 -24.98
CA CYS A 504 -13.44 6.76 -25.33
C CYS A 504 -12.02 6.22 -25.19
#